data_AF-A0A9W7F7M1-F1
#
_entry.id   AF-A0A9W7F7M1-F1
#
_cell.length_a   1.000
_cell.length_b   1.000
_cell.length_c   1.000
_cell.angle_alpha   90.00
_cell.angle_beta   90.00
_cell.angle_gamma   90.00
#
_symmetry.space_group_name_H-M   'P 1'
#
loop_
_entity.id
_entity.type
_entity.pdbx_description
1 polymer ?
#
loop_
_entity_poly.entity_id
_entity_poly.type
_entity_poly.pdbx_seq_one_letter_code
_entity_poly.pdbx_strand_id
1 'polypeptide(L)'
;MFSKTAILIAISLASNSNAWFMPLPVVHRQGATRLYSTASEMIKAAKAAEVEHGKGSAEALLAWTEVEEVNAASTPNMSSLDEECDITTDACQEYQTKMAQLENLLKEQQGSFAKMRKLAEEVKEIPKAVKVSSVVPAKESHLTPYAASALQQAIAEAKEATAMYGGTSAEAAVAWDNVEELSASDNSQALQPALSEECLVDMMDACEALEELQNKIVSRMQNVGNY
;
A
#
# COMPACT_ATOMS: atom_id res chain seq x y z
N MET A 1 58.10 -41.90 20.54
CA MET A 1 59.26 -41.00 20.71
C MET A 1 58.85 -39.63 20.23
N PHE A 2 59.02 -38.63 21.09
CA PHE A 2 58.50 -37.27 20.96
C PHE A 2 59.13 -36.54 19.77
N SER A 3 58.32 -35.92 18.92
CA SER A 3 58.79 -34.87 18.02
C SER A 3 57.99 -33.60 18.27
N LYS A 4 58.73 -32.58 18.68
CA LYS A 4 58.27 -31.23 19.01
C LYS A 4 58.12 -30.45 17.71
N THR A 5 56.92 -29.97 17.42
CA THR A 5 56.70 -28.94 16.40
C THR A 5 56.08 -27.74 17.10
N ALA A 6 56.97 -26.86 17.58
CA ALA A 6 56.68 -25.44 17.66
C ALA A 6 56.67 -24.90 16.23
N ILE A 7 55.75 -24.00 15.89
CA ILE A 7 55.97 -22.88 14.94
C ILE A 7 54.75 -21.94 14.96
N LEU A 8 55.01 -20.78 15.56
CA LEU A 8 54.68 -19.41 15.14
C LEU A 8 53.23 -19.05 14.82
N ILE A 9 52.62 -18.41 15.81
CA ILE A 9 51.52 -17.44 15.67
C ILE A 9 52.06 -16.24 14.88
N ALA A 10 51.59 -16.05 13.65
CA ALA A 10 51.78 -14.82 12.89
C ALA A 10 50.53 -13.94 13.08
N ILE A 11 50.61 -12.96 13.98
CA ILE A 11 49.64 -11.86 14.08
C ILE A 11 50.08 -10.83 13.03
N SER A 12 49.44 -10.85 11.86
CA SER A 12 49.50 -9.75 10.90
C SER A 12 48.40 -8.73 11.24
N LEU A 13 48.75 -7.74 12.06
CA LEU A 13 48.03 -6.47 12.14
C LEU A 13 48.28 -5.71 10.83
N ALA A 14 47.36 -5.86 9.87
CA ALA A 14 47.24 -4.92 8.77
C ALA A 14 46.32 -3.78 9.21
N SER A 15 46.90 -2.77 9.85
CA SER A 15 46.30 -1.45 9.98
C SER A 15 46.22 -0.82 8.59
N ASN A 16 45.12 -1.07 7.88
CA ASN A 16 44.81 -0.38 6.64
C ASN A 16 44.21 0.99 6.98
N SER A 17 45.07 1.94 7.31
CA SER A 17 44.74 3.35 7.49
C SER A 17 44.57 4.03 6.14
N ASN A 18 43.65 3.54 5.31
CA ASN A 18 43.09 4.34 4.23
C ASN A 18 41.83 4.98 4.78
N ALA A 19 42.02 6.14 5.42
CA ALA A 19 40.96 7.11 5.58
C ALA A 19 40.36 7.36 4.20
N TRP A 20 39.14 6.88 4.00
CA TRP A 20 38.27 7.25 2.89
C TRP A 20 37.90 8.72 3.08
N PHE A 21 38.85 9.61 2.82
CA PHE A 21 38.56 10.95 2.37
C PHE A 21 37.95 10.79 0.98
N MET A 22 36.63 10.62 0.94
CA MET A 22 35.90 10.88 -0.30
C MET A 22 35.98 12.39 -0.55
N PRO A 23 36.58 12.86 -1.65
CA PRO A 23 36.40 14.24 -2.05
C PRO A 23 34.91 14.41 -2.36
N LEU A 24 34.22 15.24 -1.58
CA LEU A 24 32.88 15.69 -1.93
C LEU A 24 32.95 16.27 -3.35
N PRO A 25 32.13 15.78 -4.30
CA PRO A 25 32.11 16.36 -5.62
C PRO A 25 31.67 17.81 -5.51
N VAL A 26 32.51 18.72 -6.00
CA VAL A 26 32.14 20.12 -6.21
C VAL A 26 30.98 20.13 -7.21
N VAL A 27 29.77 20.34 -6.71
CA VAL A 27 28.54 20.40 -7.50
C VAL A 27 28.57 21.68 -8.32
N HIS A 28 28.96 21.55 -9.59
CA HIS A 28 28.76 22.58 -10.59
C HIS A 28 27.27 22.65 -10.94
N ARG A 29 26.67 23.83 -10.76
CA ARG A 29 25.25 24.14 -10.95
C ARG A 29 24.91 24.05 -12.45
N GLN A 30 24.57 22.86 -12.94
CA GLN A 30 23.95 22.63 -14.24
C GLN A 30 22.52 22.09 -14.01
N GLY A 31 21.54 22.84 -14.51
CA GLY A 31 20.15 22.78 -14.10
C GLY A 31 19.34 21.57 -14.56
N ALA A 32 18.25 21.34 -13.82
CA ALA A 32 17.03 20.58 -14.07
C ALA A 32 17.13 19.11 -14.52
N THR A 33 17.93 18.76 -15.53
CA THR A 33 18.01 17.38 -16.05
C THR A 33 18.83 16.44 -15.17
N ARG A 34 19.71 16.96 -14.30
CA ARG A 34 20.44 16.15 -13.30
C ARG A 34 19.62 15.76 -12.08
N LEU A 35 18.53 16.46 -11.76
CA LEU A 35 17.78 16.24 -10.52
C LEU A 35 16.99 14.91 -10.55
N TYR A 36 16.51 14.51 -11.72
CA TYR A 36 15.72 13.28 -11.86
C TYR A 36 16.60 12.02 -11.75
N SER A 37 17.82 12.04 -12.32
CA SER A 37 18.76 10.94 -12.14
C SER A 37 19.20 10.80 -10.69
N THR A 38 19.41 11.91 -9.98
CA THR A 38 19.84 11.88 -8.57
C THR A 38 18.77 11.34 -7.63
N ALA A 39 17.49 11.64 -7.85
CA ALA A 39 16.41 11.11 -7.00
C ALA A 39 16.33 9.58 -7.08
N SER A 40 16.44 9.01 -8.29
CA SER A 40 16.41 7.57 -8.48
C SER A 40 17.61 6.84 -7.83
N GLU A 41 18.79 7.47 -7.86
CA GLU A 41 20.00 6.94 -7.21
C GLU A 41 19.90 7.00 -5.69
N MET A 42 19.36 8.09 -5.13
CA MET A 42 19.16 8.22 -3.68
C MET A 42 18.12 7.23 -3.14
N ILE A 43 17.03 6.98 -3.87
CA ILE A 43 16.06 5.93 -3.50
C ILE A 43 16.73 4.55 -3.48
N LYS A 44 17.63 4.27 -4.44
CA LYS A 44 18.38 3.01 -4.48
C LYS A 44 19.34 2.90 -3.29
N ALA A 45 20.03 3.99 -2.93
CA ALA A 45 20.92 4.05 -1.78
C ALA A 45 20.15 3.86 -0.46
N ALA A 46 19.01 4.52 -0.28
CA ALA A 46 18.15 4.37 0.89
C ALA A 46 17.66 2.92 1.07
N LYS A 47 17.22 2.28 -0.03
CA LYS A 47 16.83 0.86 0.00
C LYS A 47 18.01 -0.08 0.29
N ALA A 48 19.20 0.23 -0.20
CA ALA A 48 20.40 -0.56 0.13
C ALA A 48 20.75 -0.43 1.63
N ALA A 49 20.64 0.76 2.20
CA ALA A 49 20.85 1.00 3.63
C ALA A 49 19.82 0.25 4.50
N GLU A 50 18.55 0.16 4.07
CA GLU A 50 17.56 -0.68 4.77
C GLU A 50 17.92 -2.17 4.77
N VAL A 51 18.50 -2.67 3.68
CA VAL A 51 18.92 -4.08 3.56
C VAL A 51 20.16 -4.36 4.42
N GLU A 52 21.10 -3.43 4.47
CA GLU A 52 22.37 -3.59 5.20
C GLU A 52 22.22 -3.37 6.70
N HIS A 53 21.51 -2.31 7.11
CA HIS A 53 21.42 -1.87 8.51
C HIS A 53 20.08 -2.20 9.16
N GLY A 54 19.10 -2.66 8.39
CA GLY A 54 17.75 -2.94 8.85
C GLY A 54 16.82 -1.73 8.73
N LYS A 55 15.52 -2.01 8.53
CA LYS A 55 14.48 -0.99 8.45
C LYS A 55 14.38 -0.25 9.78
N GLY A 56 14.55 1.07 9.75
CA GLY A 56 14.51 1.94 10.94
C GLY A 56 15.85 2.14 11.65
N SER A 57 16.96 1.64 11.09
CA SER A 57 18.30 2.04 11.50
C SER A 57 18.53 3.54 11.25
N ALA A 58 19.46 4.15 12.00
CA ALA A 58 19.76 5.58 11.86
C ALA A 58 20.30 5.89 10.46
N GLU A 59 21.07 4.98 9.88
CA GLU A 59 21.63 5.06 8.53
C GLU A 59 20.54 4.98 7.46
N ALA A 60 19.56 4.08 7.61
CA ALA A 60 18.42 4.01 6.69
C ALA A 60 17.53 5.26 6.79
N LEU A 61 17.29 5.76 8.00
CA LEU A 61 16.50 6.98 8.21
C LEU A 61 17.18 8.20 7.58
N LEU A 62 18.49 8.37 7.79
CA LEU A 62 19.25 9.47 7.20
C LEU A 62 19.20 9.43 5.67
N ALA A 63 19.36 8.25 5.06
CA ALA A 63 19.29 8.10 3.61
C ALA A 63 17.89 8.41 3.04
N TRP A 64 16.82 8.11 3.78
CA TRP A 64 15.47 8.51 3.38
C TRP A 64 15.19 10.00 3.57
N THR A 65 15.77 10.63 4.61
CA THR A 65 15.69 12.10 4.78
C THR A 65 16.30 12.83 3.58
N GLU A 66 17.44 12.35 3.06
CA GLU A 66 18.05 12.93 1.86
C GLU A 66 17.15 12.80 0.62
N VAL A 67 16.48 11.65 0.45
CA VAL A 67 15.47 11.45 -0.61
C VAL A 67 14.34 12.46 -0.48
N GLU A 68 13.86 12.68 0.74
CA GLU A 68 12.77 13.62 1.03
C GLU A 68 13.18 15.06 0.71
N GLU A 69 14.38 15.49 1.10
CA GLU A 69 14.90 16.83 0.80
C GLU A 69 15.02 17.07 -0.71
N VAL A 70 15.53 16.10 -1.47
CA VAL A 70 15.63 16.22 -2.94
C VAL A 70 14.25 16.21 -3.58
N ASN A 71 13.31 15.40 -3.09
CA ASN A 71 11.94 15.37 -3.61
C ASN A 71 11.21 16.70 -3.33
N ALA A 72 11.38 17.27 -2.13
CA ALA A 72 10.84 18.57 -1.77
C ALA A 72 11.47 19.72 -2.59
N ALA A 73 12.76 19.63 -2.91
CA ALA A 73 13.41 20.59 -3.80
C ALA A 73 13.00 20.42 -5.28
N SER A 74 12.52 19.23 -5.65
CA SER A 74 12.09 18.89 -7.01
C SER A 74 10.62 19.20 -7.27
N THR A 75 9.79 19.34 -6.24
CA THR A 75 8.49 19.99 -6.41
C THR A 75 8.77 21.42 -6.85
N PRO A 76 8.36 21.84 -8.06
CA PRO A 76 8.45 23.23 -8.46
C PRO A 76 7.83 24.04 -7.34
N ASN A 77 8.60 24.95 -6.76
CA ASN A 77 8.11 25.91 -5.79
C ASN A 77 6.80 26.44 -6.37
N MET A 78 5.65 26.08 -5.78
CA MET A 78 4.36 26.71 -6.11
C MET A 78 4.37 28.09 -5.48
N SER A 79 5.37 28.90 -5.83
CA SER A 79 5.35 30.34 -5.66
C SER A 79 4.12 30.82 -6.40
N SER A 80 3.09 31.16 -5.61
CA SER A 80 1.90 31.91 -5.98
C SER A 80 1.28 31.53 -7.33
N LEU A 81 0.53 30.43 -7.33
CA LEU A 81 -0.55 30.21 -8.31
C LEU A 81 -1.52 31.41 -8.40
N ASP A 82 -1.54 32.28 -7.39
CA ASP A 82 -2.35 33.51 -7.37
C ASP A 82 -1.74 34.68 -8.19
N GLU A 83 -0.45 34.64 -8.57
CA GLU A 83 0.19 35.76 -9.30
C GLU A 83 0.31 35.51 -10.82
N GLU A 84 0.04 34.29 -11.31
CA GLU A 84 0.10 33.98 -12.76
C GLU A 84 -1.29 33.99 -13.45
N CYS A 85 -2.42 34.10 -12.72
CA CYS A 85 -3.74 34.32 -13.33
C CYS A 85 -4.14 35.80 -13.40
N ASP A 86 -3.18 36.73 -13.42
CA ASP A 86 -3.42 38.14 -13.77
C ASP A 86 -3.46 38.39 -15.29
N ILE A 87 -3.19 37.34 -16.10
CA ILE A 87 -3.20 37.40 -17.56
C ILE A 87 -4.39 36.62 -18.10
N THR A 88 -5.21 37.30 -18.89
CA THR A 88 -6.46 36.88 -19.56
C THR A 88 -6.27 35.75 -20.58
N THR A 89 -5.56 34.70 -20.22
CA THR A 89 -5.36 33.52 -21.06
C THR A 89 -6.55 32.59 -20.92
N ASP A 90 -7.01 32.02 -22.04
CA ASP A 90 -8.16 31.11 -22.10
C ASP A 90 -7.99 29.90 -21.15
N ALA A 91 -6.74 29.53 -20.83
CA ALA A 91 -6.40 28.47 -19.89
C ALA A 91 -6.86 28.74 -18.44
N CYS A 92 -6.74 29.99 -17.94
CA CYS A 92 -7.23 30.35 -16.60
C CYS A 92 -8.77 30.30 -16.54
N GLN A 93 -9.46 30.69 -17.63
CA GLN A 93 -10.92 30.61 -17.71
C GLN A 93 -11.42 29.17 -17.73
N GLU A 94 -10.76 28.29 -18.47
CA GLU A 94 -11.09 26.86 -18.48
C GLU A 94 -10.89 26.23 -17.09
N TYR A 95 -9.79 26.56 -16.41
CA TYR A 95 -9.52 26.09 -15.05
C TYR A 95 -10.59 26.56 -14.06
N GLN A 96 -10.93 27.86 -14.04
CA GLN A 96 -12.00 28.37 -13.18
C GLN A 96 -13.35 27.72 -13.47
N THR A 97 -13.66 27.47 -14.75
CA THR A 97 -14.89 26.77 -15.16
C THR A 97 -14.91 25.34 -14.62
N LYS A 98 -13.78 24.61 -14.73
CA LYS A 98 -13.67 23.23 -14.21
C LYS A 98 -13.76 23.19 -12.68
N MET A 99 -13.15 24.15 -11.99
CA MET A 99 -13.25 24.26 -10.54
C MET A 99 -14.70 24.54 -10.09
N ALA A 100 -15.40 25.44 -10.78
CA ALA A 100 -16.81 25.72 -10.52
C ALA A 100 -17.72 24.50 -10.83
N GLN A 101 -17.43 23.75 -11.90
CA GLN A 101 -18.11 22.49 -12.21
C GLN A 101 -17.89 21.43 -11.12
N LEU A 102 -16.65 21.29 -10.63
CA LEU A 102 -16.31 20.35 -9.58
C LEU A 102 -17.03 20.71 -8.26
N GLU A 103 -17.08 22.00 -7.90
CA GLU A 103 -17.80 22.47 -6.73
C GLU A 103 -19.31 22.17 -6.83
N ASN A 104 -19.90 22.34 -8.01
CA ASN A 104 -21.30 21.99 -8.25
C ASN A 104 -21.55 20.48 -8.13
N LEU A 105 -20.66 19.65 -8.67
CA LEU A 105 -20.74 18.19 -8.52
C LEU A 105 -20.61 17.77 -7.05
N LEU A 106 -19.73 18.41 -6.29
CA LEU A 106 -19.58 18.16 -4.86
C LEU A 106 -20.85 18.55 -4.08
N LYS A 107 -21.47 19.69 -4.40
CA LYS A 107 -22.75 20.12 -3.81
C LYS A 107 -23.89 19.17 -4.16
N GLU A 108 -23.95 18.69 -5.40
CA GLU A 108 -24.95 17.72 -5.85
C GLU A 108 -24.77 16.36 -5.16
N GLN A 109 -23.52 15.88 -5.03
CA GLN A 109 -23.22 14.64 -4.32
C GLN A 109 -23.45 14.75 -2.81
N GLN A 110 -23.27 15.92 -2.19
CA GLN A 110 -23.50 16.13 -0.75
C GLN A 110 -24.94 15.78 -0.35
N GLY A 111 -25.92 16.08 -1.23
CA GLY A 111 -27.31 15.65 -1.05
C GLY A 111 -27.51 14.14 -1.18
N SER A 112 -26.73 13.47 -2.04
CA SER A 112 -26.71 12.01 -2.17
C SER A 112 -26.12 11.34 -0.94
N PHE A 113 -25.04 11.89 -0.36
CA PHE A 113 -24.46 11.40 0.89
C PHE A 113 -25.39 11.57 2.08
N ALA A 114 -26.17 12.65 2.14
CA ALA A 114 -27.20 12.82 3.18
C ALA A 114 -28.31 11.76 3.06
N LYS A 115 -28.73 11.42 1.84
CA LYS A 115 -29.69 10.33 1.60
C LYS A 115 -29.10 8.98 2.01
N MET A 116 -27.84 8.71 1.64
CA MET A 116 -27.15 7.47 2.01
C MET A 116 -27.00 7.31 3.52
N ARG A 117 -26.64 8.39 4.24
CA ARG A 117 -26.60 8.39 5.71
C ARG A 117 -27.98 8.13 6.32
N LYS A 118 -29.03 8.73 5.76
CA LYS A 118 -30.41 8.49 6.23
C LYS A 118 -30.84 7.04 6.02
N LEU A 119 -30.52 6.44 4.86
CA LEU A 119 -30.76 5.02 4.59
C LEU A 119 -29.95 4.12 5.52
N ALA A 120 -28.68 4.45 5.78
CA ALA A 120 -27.85 3.68 6.71
C ALA A 120 -28.43 3.70 8.14
N GLU A 121 -28.94 4.85 8.59
CA GLU A 121 -29.60 4.95 9.90
C GLU A 121 -30.93 4.17 9.93
N GLU A 122 -31.69 4.18 8.83
CA GLU A 122 -32.93 3.40 8.70
C GLU A 122 -32.65 1.88 8.71
N VAL A 123 -31.58 1.43 8.05
CA VAL A 123 -31.15 0.02 8.03
C VAL A 123 -30.63 -0.44 9.40
N LYS A 124 -29.97 0.46 10.15
CA LYS A 124 -29.46 0.17 11.51
C LYS A 124 -30.57 -0.12 12.53
N GLU A 125 -31.79 0.34 12.30
CA GLU A 125 -32.95 0.11 13.18
C GLU A 125 -33.77 -1.16 12.83
N ILE A 126 -33.49 -1.79 11.69
CA ILE A 126 -34.16 -3.03 11.25
C ILE A 126 -33.71 -4.33 11.99
N PRO A 127 -32.50 -4.48 12.58
CA PRO A 127 -32.04 -5.79 13.06
C PRO A 127 -32.61 -6.24 14.42
N LYS A 128 -33.57 -5.52 15.02
CA LYS A 128 -34.11 -5.89 16.35
C LYS A 128 -35.47 -6.60 16.34
N ALA A 129 -36.21 -6.60 15.23
CA ALA A 129 -37.55 -7.21 15.17
C ALA A 129 -37.66 -8.47 14.31
N VAL A 130 -36.67 -8.76 13.45
CA VAL A 130 -36.71 -9.94 12.59
C VAL A 130 -35.86 -11.04 13.21
N LYS A 131 -36.46 -11.81 14.13
CA LYS A 131 -36.05 -13.20 14.31
C LYS A 131 -36.25 -13.89 12.97
N VAL A 132 -35.18 -14.07 12.20
CA VAL A 132 -35.18 -14.82 10.95
C VAL A 132 -35.43 -16.29 11.28
N SER A 133 -36.70 -16.61 11.47
CA SER A 133 -37.24 -17.96 11.53
C SER A 133 -37.82 -18.27 10.16
N SER A 134 -36.98 -18.84 9.31
CA SER A 134 -37.30 -19.72 8.18
C SER A 134 -38.18 -19.19 7.01
N VAL A 135 -37.66 -19.47 5.80
CA VAL A 135 -38.37 -19.75 4.53
C VAL A 135 -38.88 -18.54 3.75
N VAL A 136 -38.18 -18.21 2.64
CA VAL A 136 -38.63 -18.53 1.26
C VAL A 136 -37.38 -18.74 0.37
N PRO A 137 -37.32 -19.80 -0.46
CA PRO A 137 -36.20 -20.06 -1.36
C PRO A 137 -36.27 -19.14 -2.58
N ALA A 138 -35.33 -18.20 -2.67
CA ALA A 138 -35.12 -17.44 -3.90
C ALA A 138 -34.18 -18.23 -4.81
N LYS A 139 -34.77 -18.89 -5.81
CA LYS A 139 -34.17 -19.35 -7.07
C LYS A 139 -32.69 -19.76 -7.04
N GLU A 140 -32.51 -21.07 -7.04
CA GLU A 140 -31.38 -21.81 -7.62
C GLU A 140 -30.51 -21.00 -8.61
N SER A 141 -29.40 -20.44 -8.12
CA SER A 141 -28.17 -20.48 -8.88
C SER A 141 -27.63 -21.90 -8.73
N HIS A 142 -27.87 -22.71 -9.74
CA HIS A 142 -27.58 -24.13 -9.77
C HIS A 142 -26.06 -24.36 -9.92
N LEU A 143 -25.27 -23.98 -8.93
CA LEU A 143 -23.98 -24.61 -8.70
C LEU A 143 -24.24 -25.91 -7.96
N THR A 144 -24.10 -27.01 -8.68
CA THR A 144 -24.06 -28.32 -8.03
C THR A 144 -22.92 -28.31 -6.98
N PRO A 145 -23.07 -28.96 -5.81
CA PRO A 145 -22.01 -29.12 -4.81
C PRO A 145 -20.67 -29.67 -5.37
N TYR A 146 -20.73 -30.21 -6.59
CA TYR A 146 -19.62 -30.70 -7.37
C TYR A 146 -18.66 -29.60 -7.87
N ALA A 147 -19.15 -28.42 -8.25
CA ALA A 147 -18.28 -27.35 -8.77
C ALA A 147 -17.39 -26.73 -7.67
N ALA A 148 -17.96 -26.51 -6.49
CA ALA A 148 -17.21 -26.00 -5.33
C ALA A 148 -16.13 -26.99 -4.85
N SER A 149 -16.42 -28.30 -4.89
CA SER A 149 -15.44 -29.33 -4.53
C SER A 149 -14.35 -29.51 -5.59
N ALA A 150 -14.68 -29.37 -6.88
CA ALA A 150 -13.70 -29.38 -7.96
C ALA A 150 -12.70 -28.22 -7.88
N LEU A 151 -13.18 -27.00 -7.59
CA LEU A 151 -12.30 -25.84 -7.41
C LEU A 151 -11.37 -25.99 -6.20
N GLN A 152 -11.89 -26.49 -5.07
CA GLN A 152 -11.07 -26.74 -3.88
C GLN A 152 -9.97 -27.79 -4.14
N GLN A 153 -10.29 -28.83 -4.90
CA GLN A 153 -9.32 -29.83 -5.31
C GLN A 153 -8.24 -29.23 -6.21
N ALA A 154 -8.62 -28.44 -7.21
CA ALA A 154 -7.67 -27.76 -8.09
C ALA A 154 -6.74 -26.80 -7.34
N ILE A 155 -7.26 -26.06 -6.34
CA ILE A 155 -6.44 -25.20 -5.47
C ILE A 155 -5.45 -26.03 -4.64
N ALA A 156 -5.86 -27.19 -4.14
CA ALA A 156 -4.96 -28.07 -3.39
C ALA A 156 -3.84 -28.61 -4.27
N GLU A 157 -4.16 -29.07 -5.49
CA GLU A 157 -3.20 -29.56 -6.48
C GLU A 157 -2.23 -28.45 -6.92
N ALA A 158 -2.71 -27.22 -7.16
CA ALA A 158 -1.87 -26.08 -7.50
C ALA A 158 -0.89 -25.70 -6.38
N LYS A 159 -1.33 -25.77 -5.12
CA LYS A 159 -0.46 -25.56 -3.95
C LYS A 159 0.57 -26.67 -3.80
N GLU A 160 0.18 -27.93 -4.02
CA GLU A 160 1.10 -29.06 -3.97
C GLU A 160 2.15 -28.98 -5.08
N ALA A 161 1.75 -28.67 -6.32
CA ALA A 161 2.66 -28.47 -7.45
C ALA A 161 3.63 -27.30 -7.19
N THR A 162 3.12 -26.19 -6.63
CA THR A 162 3.95 -25.04 -6.21
C THR A 162 4.97 -25.45 -5.15
N ALA A 163 4.59 -26.30 -4.19
CA ALA A 163 5.47 -26.77 -3.13
C ALA A 163 6.54 -27.77 -3.63
N MET A 164 6.18 -28.65 -4.56
CA MET A 164 7.07 -29.69 -5.09
C MET A 164 8.04 -29.16 -6.16
N TYR A 165 7.54 -28.35 -7.09
CA TYR A 165 8.28 -27.93 -8.27
C TYR A 165 8.75 -26.45 -8.20
N GLY A 166 8.23 -25.69 -7.23
CA GLY A 166 8.51 -24.25 -7.07
C GLY A 166 7.51 -23.39 -7.84
N GLY A 167 7.24 -22.18 -7.33
CA GLY A 167 6.20 -21.30 -7.87
C GLY A 167 6.43 -20.77 -9.29
N THR A 168 7.63 -20.92 -9.84
CA THR A 168 7.98 -20.54 -11.23
C THR A 168 8.11 -21.73 -12.16
N SER A 169 7.75 -22.94 -11.71
CA SER A 169 7.79 -24.14 -12.54
C SER A 169 6.62 -24.16 -13.53
N ALA A 170 6.81 -24.86 -14.65
CA ALA A 170 5.74 -25.02 -15.64
C ALA A 170 4.58 -25.84 -15.06
N GLU A 171 4.88 -26.80 -14.19
CA GLU A 171 3.92 -27.66 -13.50
C GLU A 171 3.05 -26.85 -12.53
N ALA A 172 3.63 -25.90 -11.78
CA ALA A 172 2.85 -25.00 -10.94
C ALA A 172 2.00 -24.04 -11.78
N ALA A 173 2.54 -23.51 -12.89
CA ALA A 173 1.79 -22.63 -13.78
C ALA A 173 0.54 -23.33 -14.36
N VAL A 174 0.69 -24.53 -14.92
CA VAL A 174 -0.44 -25.30 -15.47
C VAL A 174 -1.49 -25.62 -14.40
N ALA A 175 -1.07 -25.92 -13.17
CA ALA A 175 -2.00 -26.19 -12.09
C ALA A 175 -2.79 -24.94 -11.65
N TRP A 176 -2.18 -23.75 -11.69
CA TRP A 176 -2.88 -22.48 -11.45
C TRP A 176 -3.77 -22.07 -12.62
N ASP A 177 -3.38 -22.35 -13.86
CA ASP A 177 -4.24 -22.14 -15.04
C ASP A 177 -5.55 -22.94 -14.90
N ASN A 178 -5.50 -24.17 -14.40
CA ASN A 178 -6.70 -24.97 -14.13
C ASN A 178 -7.61 -24.36 -13.05
N VAL A 179 -7.03 -23.73 -12.02
CA VAL A 179 -7.80 -22.99 -11.00
C VAL A 179 -8.49 -21.79 -11.63
N GLU A 180 -7.79 -21.06 -12.50
CA GLU A 180 -8.34 -19.91 -13.22
C GLU A 180 -9.52 -20.34 -14.10
N GLU A 181 -9.36 -21.37 -14.93
CA GLU A 181 -10.42 -21.89 -15.80
C GLU A 181 -11.66 -22.34 -15.01
N LEU A 182 -11.46 -23.06 -13.90
CA LEU A 182 -12.57 -23.49 -13.04
C LEU A 182 -13.25 -22.30 -12.36
N SER A 183 -12.48 -21.31 -11.89
CA SER A 183 -13.02 -20.10 -11.27
C SER A 183 -13.76 -19.20 -12.26
N ALA A 184 -13.29 -19.11 -13.50
CA ALA A 184 -13.92 -18.33 -14.57
C ALA A 184 -15.23 -18.97 -15.06
N SER A 185 -15.32 -20.31 -15.01
CA SER A 185 -16.57 -21.02 -15.29
C SER A 185 -17.64 -20.78 -14.23
N ASP A 186 -17.23 -20.40 -13.02
CA ASP A 186 -18.11 -20.07 -11.91
C ASP A 186 -18.57 -18.60 -11.96
N ASN A 187 -19.65 -18.37 -12.72
CA ASN A 187 -20.33 -17.07 -12.75
C ASN A 187 -21.13 -16.75 -11.49
N SER A 188 -21.08 -17.57 -10.43
CA SER A 188 -21.82 -17.30 -9.20
C SER A 188 -21.34 -16.03 -8.50
N GLN A 189 -20.05 -15.65 -8.62
CA GLN A 189 -19.56 -14.37 -8.08
C GLN A 189 -20.24 -13.15 -8.71
N ALA A 190 -20.60 -13.21 -10.00
CA ALA A 190 -21.33 -12.13 -10.67
C ALA A 190 -22.81 -12.07 -10.26
N LEU A 191 -23.34 -13.15 -9.67
CA LEU A 191 -24.72 -13.25 -9.16
C LEU A 191 -24.78 -13.19 -7.62
N GLN A 192 -23.65 -13.07 -6.93
CA GLN A 192 -23.66 -12.80 -5.50
C GLN A 192 -24.20 -11.37 -5.27
N PRO A 193 -25.19 -11.19 -4.38
CA PRO A 193 -25.50 -9.85 -3.89
C PRO A 193 -24.22 -9.26 -3.30
N ALA A 194 -23.83 -8.07 -3.76
CA ALA A 194 -22.54 -7.43 -3.49
C ALA A 194 -22.07 -7.63 -2.05
N LEU A 195 -21.03 -8.47 -1.84
CA LEU A 195 -20.24 -8.58 -0.60
C LEU A 195 -21.04 -8.33 0.69
N SER A 196 -22.22 -8.95 0.78
CA SER A 196 -23.22 -8.52 1.74
C SER A 196 -22.90 -9.10 3.11
N GLU A 197 -22.60 -8.18 4.03
CA GLU A 197 -22.69 -8.27 5.48
C GLU A 197 -21.46 -8.79 6.24
N GLU A 198 -20.72 -9.81 5.80
CA GLU A 198 -19.59 -10.32 6.62
C GLU A 198 -18.33 -9.45 6.49
N CYS A 199 -17.97 -9.00 5.28
CA CYS A 199 -16.86 -8.05 5.09
C CYS A 199 -17.21 -6.62 5.52
N LEU A 200 -18.50 -6.25 5.51
CA LEU A 200 -18.98 -4.95 5.97
C LEU A 200 -18.92 -4.83 7.50
N VAL A 201 -19.21 -5.92 8.23
CA VAL A 201 -19.03 -5.97 9.69
C VAL A 201 -17.55 -5.91 10.06
N ASP A 202 -16.68 -6.67 9.38
CA ASP A 202 -15.23 -6.61 9.62
C ASP A 202 -14.64 -5.22 9.31
N MET A 203 -15.16 -4.53 8.29
CA MET A 203 -14.76 -3.16 7.95
C MET A 203 -15.27 -2.13 8.96
N MET A 204 -16.44 -2.36 9.57
CA MET A 204 -16.95 -1.50 10.65
C MET A 204 -16.16 -1.69 11.94
N ASP A 205 -15.77 -2.92 12.30
CA ASP A 205 -14.90 -3.20 13.44
C ASP A 205 -13.50 -2.60 13.25
N ALA A 206 -12.97 -2.62 12.02
CA ALA A 206 -11.72 -1.95 11.70
C ALA A 206 -11.80 -0.42 11.85
N CYS A 207 -12.96 0.18 11.52
CA CYS A 207 -13.20 1.61 11.74
C CYS A 207 -13.25 1.95 13.23
N GLU A 208 -13.90 1.14 14.07
CA GLU A 208 -13.99 1.36 15.52
C GLU A 208 -12.60 1.27 16.19
N ALA A 209 -11.77 0.31 15.78
CA ALA A 209 -10.39 0.20 16.25
C ALA A 209 -9.52 1.43 15.89
N LEU A 210 -9.80 2.06 14.74
CA LEU A 210 -9.11 3.27 14.28
C LEU A 210 -9.49 4.50 15.09
N GLU A 211 -10.77 4.65 15.47
CA GLU A 211 -11.23 5.73 16.34
C GLU A 211 -10.63 5.62 17.76
N GLU A 212 -10.52 4.41 18.31
CA GLU A 212 -9.88 4.19 19.60
C GLU A 212 -8.39 4.59 19.57
N LEU A 213 -7.70 4.27 18.47
CA LEU A 213 -6.31 4.67 18.28
C LEU A 213 -6.17 6.20 18.19
N GLN A 214 -7.03 6.86 17.42
CA GLN A 214 -7.03 8.31 17.28
C GLN A 214 -7.26 9.00 18.63
N ASN A 215 -8.21 8.52 19.44
CA ASN A 215 -8.48 9.04 20.77
C ASN A 215 -7.29 8.84 21.74
N LYS A 216 -6.59 7.71 21.66
CA LYS A 216 -5.36 7.46 22.43
C LYS A 216 -4.21 8.39 22.03
N ILE A 217 -4.07 8.69 20.74
CA ILE A 217 -3.06 9.64 20.25
C ILE A 217 -3.36 11.06 20.76
N VAL A 218 -4.61 11.52 20.63
CA VAL A 218 -5.02 12.86 21.09
C VAL A 218 -4.84 13.02 22.60
N SER A 219 -5.25 12.03 23.39
CA SER A 219 -5.08 12.06 24.85
C SER A 219 -3.60 12.03 25.28
N ARG A 220 -2.74 11.30 24.55
CA ARG A 220 -1.29 11.32 24.79
C ARG A 220 -0.69 12.69 24.50
N MET A 221 -1.12 13.36 23.43
CA MET A 221 -0.64 14.70 23.09
C MET A 221 -1.06 15.76 24.12
N GLN A 222 -2.29 15.67 24.66
CA GLN A 222 -2.76 16.59 25.70
C GLN A 222 -2.04 16.42 27.04
N ASN A 223 -1.63 15.19 27.39
CA ASN A 223 -0.87 14.92 28.61
C ASN A 223 0.61 15.35 28.53
N VAL A 224 1.18 15.47 27.32
CA VAL A 224 2.56 15.94 27.12
C VAL A 224 2.67 17.47 27.25
N GLY A 225 1.57 18.21 27.10
CA GLY A 225 1.53 19.68 27.26
C GLY A 225 1.38 20.20 28.70
N ASN A 226 1.36 19.32 29.71
CA ASN A 226 1.16 19.67 31.13
C ASN A 226 2.41 19.47 32.01
N TYR A 227 3.61 19.47 31.42
CA TYR A 227 4.89 19.52 32.13
C TYR A 227 5.66 20.80 31.83
#